data_AF-A0A2H0FUS4-F1
#
_entry.id   AF-A0A2H0FUS4-F1
#
_cell.length_a   1.000
_cell.length_b   1.000
_cell.length_c   1.000
_cell.angle_alpha   90.00
_cell.angle_beta   90.00
_cell.angle_gamma   90.00
#
_symmetry.space_group_name_H-M   'P 1'
#
loop_
_entity.id
_entity.type
_entity.pdbx_description
1 polymer ?
#
loop_
_entity_poly.entity_id
_entity_poly.type
_entity_poly.pdbx_seq_one_letter_code
_entity_poly.pdbx_strand_id
1 'polypeptide(L)'
;MKELSANNMSEKKEKINRWTFSYKNHFLEPIKSGLFGFAIFITILIIVKLFSYLIGSYNYFAIEITDVQLSLIGFVLLFLIRFLENFKETE
;
A
#
# COMPACT_ATOMS: atom_id res chain seq x y z
N MET A 1 -15.05 -41.00 4.17
CA MET A 1 -14.40 -40.47 2.95
C MET A 1 -14.86 -39.06 2.52
N LYS A 2 -15.57 -38.27 3.35
CA LYS A 2 -15.92 -36.85 3.04
C LYS A 2 -15.11 -35.81 3.84
N GLU A 3 -14.45 -36.20 4.93
CA GLU A 3 -13.71 -35.25 5.78
C GLU A 3 -12.30 -34.90 5.29
N LEU A 4 -11.65 -35.79 4.51
CA LEU A 4 -10.35 -35.49 3.90
C LEU A 4 -10.42 -34.38 2.82
N SER A 5 -11.62 -34.00 2.36
CA SER A 5 -11.77 -32.93 1.37
C SER A 5 -11.84 -31.54 2.01
N ALA A 6 -12.30 -31.43 3.26
CA ALA A 6 -12.49 -30.15 3.93
C ALA A 6 -11.17 -29.54 4.45
N ASN A 7 -10.24 -30.37 4.94
CA ASN A 7 -8.94 -29.89 5.44
C ASN A 7 -8.05 -29.31 4.33
N ASN A 8 -8.07 -29.92 3.15
CA ASN A 8 -7.27 -29.47 1.99
C ASN A 8 -7.76 -28.14 1.40
N MET A 9 -8.98 -27.71 1.76
CA MET A 9 -9.56 -26.44 1.29
C MET A 9 -9.27 -25.28 2.26
N SER A 10 -8.93 -25.58 3.52
CA SER A 10 -8.59 -24.59 4.54
C SER A 10 -7.12 -24.13 4.44
N GLU A 11 -6.16 -25.06 4.24
CA GLU A 11 -4.74 -24.70 4.03
C GLU A 11 -4.52 -23.88 2.75
N LYS A 12 -5.37 -24.07 1.73
CA LYS A 12 -5.27 -23.32 0.48
C LYS A 12 -5.62 -21.84 0.64
N LYS A 13 -6.31 -21.44 1.72
CA LYS A 13 -6.73 -20.05 1.96
C LYS A 13 -5.67 -19.18 2.63
N GLU A 14 -4.74 -19.76 3.39
CA GLU A 14 -3.64 -19.02 4.01
C GLU A 14 -2.51 -18.68 3.02
N LYS A 15 -2.45 -19.43 1.91
CA LYS A 15 -1.51 -19.23 0.79
C LYS A 15 -1.97 -18.19 -0.24
N ILE A 16 -3.04 -17.44 0.04
CA ILE A 16 -3.65 -16.47 -0.89
C ILE A 16 -2.93 -15.12 -0.90
N ASN A 17 -1.99 -14.86 0.03
CA ASN A 17 -1.45 -13.52 0.23
C ASN A 17 0.07 -13.36 0.02
N ARG A 18 0.70 -14.07 -0.92
CA ARG A 18 2.17 -13.91 -1.07
C ARG A 18 2.80 -13.86 -2.46
N TRP A 19 2.11 -14.16 -3.57
CA TRP A 19 2.81 -14.27 -4.87
C TRP A 19 1.92 -14.01 -6.10
N THR A 20 1.33 -12.82 -6.24
CA THR A 20 0.95 -12.37 -7.60
C THR A 20 2.02 -11.44 -8.14
N PHE A 21 3.21 -11.99 -8.33
CA PHE A 21 4.26 -11.41 -9.15
C PHE A 21 3.83 -11.58 -10.61
N SER A 22 3.07 -10.61 -11.11
CA SER A 22 2.60 -10.60 -12.49
C SER A 22 3.71 -10.00 -13.36
N TYR A 23 4.63 -10.87 -13.76
CA TYR A 23 5.64 -10.62 -14.78
C TYR A 23 4.98 -10.16 -16.08
N LYS A 24 4.86 -8.83 -16.26
CA LYS A 24 4.89 -8.08 -17.53
C LYS A 24 4.48 -6.63 -17.25
N ASN A 25 5.44 -5.87 -16.72
CA ASN A 25 5.75 -4.45 -17.01
C ASN A 25 6.70 -3.93 -15.91
N HIS A 26 8.00 -4.22 -16.05
CA HIS A 26 9.06 -3.95 -15.05
C HIS A 26 9.08 -2.53 -14.47
N PHE A 27 8.53 -1.54 -15.19
CA PHE A 27 8.46 -0.16 -14.74
C PHE A 27 7.06 0.28 -14.25
N LEU A 28 5.98 -0.36 -14.71
CA LEU A 28 4.62 0.02 -14.26
C LEU A 28 4.30 -0.51 -12.87
N GLU A 29 4.88 -1.65 -12.50
CA GLU A 29 4.65 -2.26 -11.20
C GLU A 29 5.17 -1.39 -10.04
N PRO A 30 6.41 -0.87 -10.06
CA PRO A 30 6.88 0.06 -9.04
C PRO A 30 6.05 1.36 -8.98
N ILE A 31 5.62 1.90 -10.13
CA ILE A 31 4.78 3.11 -10.16
C ILE A 31 3.42 2.86 -9.49
N LYS A 32 2.76 1.73 -9.79
CA LYS A 32 1.49 1.38 -9.14
C LYS A 32 1.66 1.22 -7.63
N SER A 33 2.73 0.58 -7.20
CA SER A 33 3.04 0.44 -5.78
C SER A 33 3.36 1.78 -5.12
N GLY A 34 4.07 2.68 -5.80
CA GLY A 34 4.27 4.06 -5.33
C GLY A 34 2.94 4.78 -5.17
N LEU A 35 2.05 4.74 -6.16
CA LEU A 35 0.72 5.37 -6.06
C LEU A 35 -0.10 4.78 -4.89
N PHE A 36 0.03 3.48 -4.64
CA PHE A 36 -0.59 2.85 -3.47
C PHE A 36 0.00 3.37 -2.15
N GLY A 37 1.32 3.54 -2.08
CA GLY A 37 2.00 4.14 -0.94
C GLY A 37 1.57 5.58 -0.67
N PHE A 38 1.45 6.39 -1.72
CA PHE A 38 0.88 7.73 -1.65
C PHE A 38 -0.54 7.71 -1.08
N ALA A 39 -1.41 6.86 -1.62
CA ALA A 39 -2.80 6.75 -1.21
C ALA A 39 -2.93 6.39 0.29
N ILE A 40 -2.09 5.48 0.78
CA ILE A 40 -2.04 5.14 2.21
C ILE A 40 -1.65 6.37 3.04
N PHE A 41 -0.56 7.04 2.69
CA PHE A 41 -0.05 8.16 3.47
C PHE A 41 -1.00 9.35 3.49
N ILE A 42 -1.57 9.73 2.35
CA ILE A 42 -2.53 10.83 2.30
C ILE A 42 -3.80 10.50 3.10
N THR A 43 -4.24 9.23 3.07
CA THR A 43 -5.37 8.78 3.89
C THR A 43 -5.06 8.92 5.38
N ILE A 44 -3.87 8.51 5.81
CA ILE A 44 -3.43 8.67 7.21
C ILE A 44 -3.42 10.15 7.59
N LEU A 45 -2.86 11.03 6.75
CA LEU A 45 -2.82 12.48 7.03
C LEU A 45 -4.23 13.08 7.13
N ILE A 46 -5.12 12.70 6.23
CA ILE A 46 -6.54 13.12 6.28
C ILE A 46 -7.18 12.67 7.58
N ILE A 47 -7.02 11.41 7.98
CA ILE A 47 -7.59 10.86 9.21
C ILE A 47 -7.05 11.61 10.42
N VAL A 48 -5.73 11.81 10.51
CA VAL A 48 -5.08 12.52 11.62
C VAL A 48 -5.61 13.95 11.71
N LYS A 49 -5.64 14.68 10.59
CA LYS A 49 -6.09 16.08 10.56
C LYS A 49 -7.58 16.21 10.86
N LEU A 50 -8.39 15.24 10.41
CA LEU A 50 -9.80 15.14 10.76
C LEU A 50 -9.98 14.91 12.26
N PHE A 51 -9.19 14.02 12.86
CA PHE A 51 -9.24 13.74 14.29
C PHE A 51 -8.80 14.94 15.12
N SER A 52 -7.74 15.65 14.69
CA SER A 52 -7.29 16.89 15.32
C SER A 52 -8.34 17.99 15.24
N TYR A 53 -9.09 18.08 14.13
CA TYR A 53 -10.23 18.99 14.00
C TYR A 53 -11.37 18.59 14.95
N LEU A 54 -11.73 17.31 15.03
CA LEU A 54 -12.80 16.81 15.92
C LEU A 54 -12.52 17.05 17.41
N ILE A 55 -11.25 17.00 17.82
CA ILE A 55 -10.82 17.29 19.20
C ILE A 55 -10.74 18.81 19.47
N GLY A 56 -10.93 19.66 18.46
CA GLY A 56 -10.89 21.11 18.61
C GLY A 56 -9.47 21.68 18.66
N SER A 57 -8.46 20.91 18.22
CA SER A 57 -7.08 21.42 18.11
C SER A 57 -6.89 22.37 16.92
N TYR A 58 -7.77 22.31 15.92
CA TYR A 58 -7.79 23.21 14.77
C TYR A 58 -9.18 23.82 14.60
N ASN A 59 -9.24 25.10 14.24
CA ASN A 59 -10.49 25.83 14.05
C ASN A 59 -11.20 25.50 12.74
N TYR A 60 -10.49 24.98 11.75
CA TYR A 60 -11.03 24.58 10.45
C TYR A 60 -10.27 23.38 9.89
N PHE A 61 -10.99 22.53 9.14
CA PHE A 61 -10.39 21.42 8.42
C PHE A 61 -9.96 21.89 7.02
N ALA A 62 -8.65 21.87 6.75
CA ALA A 62 -8.10 22.18 5.44
C ALA A 62 -6.98 21.19 5.10
N ILE A 63 -7.00 20.66 3.88
CA ILE A 63 -5.87 19.90 3.32
C ILE A 63 -4.95 20.91 2.64
N GLU A 64 -3.70 20.94 3.07
CA GLU A 64 -2.68 21.84 2.56
C GLU A 64 -1.83 21.14 1.50
N ILE A 65 -1.17 21.94 0.65
CA ILE A 65 -0.24 21.40 -0.33
C ILE A 65 0.93 20.65 0.33
N THR A 66 1.30 21.06 1.54
CA THR A 66 2.30 20.40 2.38
C THR A 66 1.89 18.97 2.74
N ASP A 67 0.59 18.70 2.95
CA ASP A 67 0.10 17.33 3.22
C ASP A 67 0.29 16.43 1.99
N VAL A 68 0.02 16.96 0.80
CA VAL A 68 0.24 16.25 -0.48
C VAL A 68 1.74 16.00 -0.68
N GLN A 69 2.58 17.02 -0.48
CA GLN A 69 4.04 16.87 -0.56
C GLN A 69 4.57 15.83 0.43
N LEU A 70 4.06 15.83 1.66
CA LEU A 70 4.46 14.86 2.67
C LEU A 70 4.05 13.44 2.28
N SER A 71 2.86 13.26 1.71
CA SER A 71 2.39 11.94 1.26
C SER A 71 3.18 11.36 0.08
N LEU A 72 3.95 12.18 -0.66
CA LEU A 72 4.90 11.68 -1.66
C LEU A 72 5.99 10.80 -1.03
N ILE A 73 6.24 10.89 0.28
CA ILE A 73 7.15 9.95 0.94
C ILE A 73 6.66 8.50 0.81
N GLY A 74 5.35 8.28 0.92
CA GLY A 74 4.73 6.98 0.73
C GLY A 74 4.93 6.47 -0.70
N PHE A 75 4.84 7.38 -1.68
CA PHE A 75 5.16 7.07 -3.06
C PHE A 75 6.59 6.59 -3.22
N VAL A 76 7.54 7.41 -2.78
CA VAL A 76 8.97 7.14 -2.97
C VAL A 76 9.36 5.84 -2.27
N LEU A 77 8.89 5.60 -1.04
CA LEU A 77 9.23 4.39 -0.29
C LEU A 77 8.74 3.11 -1.00
N LEU A 78 7.45 3.02 -1.33
CA LEU A 78 6.93 1.81 -1.98
C LEU A 78 7.41 1.65 -3.42
N PHE A 79 7.61 2.76 -4.13
CA PHE A 79 8.24 2.75 -5.45
C PHE A 79 9.64 2.15 -5.36
N LEU A 80 10.49 2.64 -4.46
CA LEU A 80 11.88 2.17 -4.33
C LEU A 80 11.95 0.71 -3.92
N ILE A 81 11.14 0.25 -2.97
CA ILE A 81 11.11 -1.16 -2.55
C ILE A 81 10.85 -2.06 -3.77
N ARG A 82 9.79 -1.76 -4.53
CA ARG A 82 9.36 -2.56 -5.68
C ARG A 82 10.29 -2.42 -6.87
N PHE A 83 10.86 -1.23 -7.05
CA PHE A 83 11.89 -0.99 -8.04
C PHE A 83 13.10 -1.88 -7.75
N LEU A 84 13.64 -1.86 -6.52
CA LEU A 84 14.78 -2.69 -6.12
C LEU A 84 14.48 -4.20 -6.23
N GLU A 85 13.27 -4.64 -5.87
CA GLU A 85 12.84 -6.03 -6.05
C GLU A 85 12.92 -6.47 -7.53
N ASN A 86 12.48 -5.62 -8.45
CA ASN A 86 12.53 -5.90 -9.89
C ASN A 86 13.97 -6.01 -10.44
N PHE A 87 14.95 -5.32 -9.85
CA PHE A 87 16.36 -5.48 -10.24
C PHE A 87 16.97 -6.78 -9.70
N LYS A 88 16.56 -7.22 -8.52
CA LYS A 88 17.11 -8.42 -7.87
C LYS A 88 16.76 -9.72 -8.59
N GLU A 89 15.63 -9.78 -9.29
CA GLU A 89 15.22 -10.98 -10.05
C GLU A 89 15.86 -11.09 -11.44
N THR A 90 16.64 -10.08 -11.86
CA THR A 90 17.28 -10.07 -13.19
C THR A 90 18.73 -10.61 -13.14
N GLU A 91 19.27 -10.92 -11.96
CA GLU A 91 20.53 -11.67 -11.74
C GLU A 91 20.25 -13.10 -11.26
#